data_AF-A0A9D4W500-F1
#
_entry.id   AF-A0A9D4W500-F1
#
_cell.length_a   1.000
_cell.length_b   1.000
_cell.length_c   1.000
_cell.angle_alpha   90.00
_cell.angle_beta   90.00
_cell.angle_gamma   90.00
#
_symmetry.space_group_name_H-M   'P 1'
#
loop_
_entity.id
_entity.type
_entity.pdbx_description
1 polymer ?
#
loop_
_entity_poly.entity_id
_entity_poly.type
_entity_poly.pdbx_seq_one_letter_code
_entity_poly.pdbx_strand_id
1 'polypeptide(L)'
;MSLTLNLPTPSFSPRYNNRTISCSFSSQSLKCKRDYTSVMIVPTGVGAAIGGFAGDSLPVARALSSVVDCLITHPNVLNAAMLYWPMPNTLYVEGYALDRFAEGSWALQPVHQNRVGIVLDAGIEEELRIRQLQVADAARASLGLPVVEYIVTDTPLEVEKWIDPKTGKSTGRIKHPDSLLRAVQTLVSRSKVNAVAVVGRFPDDDTDDVDEYRQGLGVDLLAGVEAVISHLVVKEFQIPCAHAPAMAPIPLSPSLSPKSAAEEIGYTFLPCVLAGLSKAPQYLVMHSESMEKGCILGSDVDSVVLPKDACGGDGTLAFARNEKHKPLIITVDENETVLDDTADKLGFEALHVSNYWEAIGVIAAHKAGIDPFSLRRNKIPNIGCTSSMPVNGHSNTRERVINCYKF
;
A
#
# COMPACT_ATOMS: atom_id res chain seq x y z
N MET A 1 5.66 -27.95 -94.20
CA MET A 1 5.06 -26.60 -94.18
C MET A 1 5.31 -26.04 -92.78
N SER A 2 6.34 -25.22 -92.57
CA SER A 2 6.27 -23.74 -92.60
C SER A 2 5.21 -23.21 -91.62
N LEU A 3 5.44 -22.28 -90.67
CA LEU A 3 6.48 -21.26 -90.48
C LEU A 3 6.21 -20.56 -89.11
N THR A 4 7.28 -20.06 -88.44
CA THR A 4 7.41 -18.81 -87.61
C THR A 4 6.48 -18.52 -86.40
N LEU A 5 6.85 -17.78 -85.35
CA LEU A 5 8.08 -17.36 -84.63
C LEU A 5 7.63 -16.30 -83.58
N ASN A 6 8.32 -16.24 -82.43
CA ASN A 6 8.52 -15.06 -81.53
C ASN A 6 7.31 -14.47 -80.77
N LEU A 7 7.40 -13.91 -79.56
CA LEU A 7 8.34 -13.82 -78.40
C LEU A 7 7.53 -12.98 -77.36
N PRO A 8 7.61 -13.21 -76.04
CA PRO A 8 6.91 -12.37 -75.06
C PRO A 8 7.72 -11.12 -74.66
N THR A 9 7.03 -9.99 -74.48
CA THR A 9 7.55 -8.72 -73.97
C THR A 9 7.72 -8.75 -72.43
N PRO A 10 8.67 -7.98 -71.86
CA PRO A 10 9.05 -8.07 -70.45
C PRO A 10 8.20 -7.16 -69.57
N SER A 11 7.70 -7.67 -68.44
CA SER A 11 7.21 -6.83 -67.33
C SER A 11 8.25 -6.79 -66.21
N PHE A 12 8.76 -5.58 -65.97
CA PHE A 12 9.65 -5.25 -64.86
C PHE A 12 8.92 -5.41 -63.52
N SER A 13 9.39 -6.31 -62.67
CA SER A 13 9.05 -6.35 -61.24
C SER A 13 10.18 -5.71 -60.43
N PRO A 14 9.95 -4.63 -59.65
CA PRO A 14 10.94 -4.14 -58.73
C PRO A 14 11.02 -5.06 -57.51
N ARG A 15 12.18 -5.68 -57.29
CA ARG A 15 12.51 -6.36 -56.03
C ARG A 15 12.68 -5.31 -54.94
N TYR A 16 11.67 -5.12 -54.10
CA TYR A 16 11.85 -4.46 -52.80
C TYR A 16 12.37 -5.49 -51.79
N ASN A 17 13.63 -5.31 -51.40
CA ASN A 17 14.22 -5.95 -50.22
C ASN A 17 13.57 -5.38 -48.96
N ASN A 18 12.43 -5.92 -48.53
CA ASN A 18 11.94 -5.71 -47.18
C ASN A 18 12.73 -6.61 -46.24
N ARG A 19 13.91 -6.15 -45.81
CA ARG A 19 14.50 -6.61 -44.54
C ARG A 19 13.62 -6.07 -43.43
N THR A 20 12.62 -6.84 -43.04
CA THR A 20 11.89 -6.60 -41.80
C THR A 20 12.89 -6.81 -40.67
N ILE A 21 13.43 -5.72 -40.13
CA ILE A 21 14.16 -5.75 -38.87
C ILE A 21 13.11 -6.08 -37.80
N SER A 22 13.00 -7.35 -37.45
CA SER A 22 12.36 -7.78 -36.23
C SER A 22 13.24 -7.27 -35.08
N CYS A 23 12.90 -6.11 -34.54
CA CYS A 23 13.38 -5.72 -33.21
C CYS A 23 12.63 -6.59 -32.21
N SER A 24 13.10 -7.82 -32.01
CA SER A 24 12.81 -8.53 -30.77
C SER A 24 13.48 -7.73 -29.65
N PHE A 25 12.71 -6.84 -29.01
CA PHE A 25 13.07 -6.31 -27.69
C PHE A 25 13.05 -7.49 -26.72
N SER A 26 14.16 -8.23 -26.71
CA SER A 26 14.57 -8.99 -25.54
C SER A 26 14.77 -7.95 -24.44
N SER A 27 13.74 -7.73 -23.62
CA SER A 27 13.80 -6.88 -22.42
C SER A 27 14.59 -7.54 -21.30
N GLN A 28 15.65 -8.28 -21.62
CA GLN A 28 16.76 -8.45 -20.70
C GLN A 28 17.49 -7.11 -20.66
N SER A 29 16.86 -6.17 -19.95
CA SER A 29 17.43 -4.91 -19.59
C SER A 29 18.82 -5.17 -19.01
N LEU A 30 19.85 -4.63 -19.65
CA LEU A 30 21.10 -4.29 -18.99
C LEU A 30 20.76 -3.24 -17.92
N LYS A 31 20.15 -3.67 -16.80
CA LYS A 31 19.85 -2.81 -15.66
C LYS A 31 21.19 -2.39 -15.06
N CYS A 32 21.68 -1.24 -15.51
CA CYS A 32 22.89 -0.60 -14.97
C CYS A 32 22.61 0.04 -13.59
N LYS A 33 21.34 0.13 -13.18
CA LYS A 33 20.89 0.65 -11.88
C LYS A 33 19.98 -0.38 -11.21
N ARG A 34 20.08 -0.47 -9.87
CA ARG A 34 19.15 -1.26 -9.06
C ARG A 34 17.74 -0.67 -9.14
N ASP A 35 16.75 -1.50 -8.84
CA ASP A 35 15.35 -1.06 -8.78
C ASP A 35 15.15 -0.10 -7.61
N TYR A 36 14.39 0.96 -7.86
CA TYR A 36 14.05 1.96 -6.86
C TYR A 36 12.79 1.53 -6.10
N THR A 37 12.93 1.24 -4.81
CA THR A 37 11.84 0.78 -3.95
C THR A 37 11.41 1.87 -2.99
N SER A 38 10.13 2.22 -2.98
CA SER A 38 9.58 3.15 -2.00
C SER A 38 8.56 2.46 -1.11
N VAL A 39 8.52 2.87 0.16
CA VAL A 39 7.46 2.53 1.10
C VAL A 39 6.53 3.72 1.25
N MET A 40 5.21 3.49 1.23
CA MET A 40 4.20 4.49 1.58
C MET A 40 3.44 4.00 2.82
N ILE A 41 3.44 4.82 3.88
CA ILE A 41 2.81 4.52 5.16
C ILE A 41 1.73 5.57 5.43
N VAL A 42 0.51 5.11 5.67
CA VAL A 42 -0.57 5.93 6.25
C VAL A 42 -1.16 5.15 7.42
N PRO A 43 -0.76 5.46 8.67
CA PRO A 43 -1.15 4.64 9.81
C PRO A 43 -2.67 4.50 9.93
N THR A 44 -3.11 3.31 10.29
CA THR A 44 -4.52 2.95 10.38
C THR A 44 -5.11 3.50 11.69
N GLY A 45 -6.32 4.04 11.64
CA GLY A 45 -7.05 4.49 12.83
C GLY A 45 -6.53 5.79 13.47
N VAL A 46 -5.79 6.62 12.73
CA VAL A 46 -5.24 7.91 13.24
C VAL A 46 -5.92 9.14 12.62
N GLY A 47 -6.98 8.96 11.82
CA GLY A 47 -7.69 10.07 11.18
C GLY A 47 -6.82 10.86 10.19
N ALA A 48 -6.00 10.17 9.40
CA ALA A 48 -5.16 10.81 8.39
C ALA A 48 -6.00 11.57 7.36
N ALA A 49 -5.64 12.82 7.06
CA ALA A 49 -6.39 13.65 6.11
C ALA A 49 -6.46 13.05 4.70
N ILE A 50 -5.48 12.22 4.33
CA ILE A 50 -5.44 11.38 3.13
C ILE A 50 -5.02 9.96 3.55
N GLY A 51 -5.88 8.98 3.30
CA GLY A 51 -5.71 7.57 3.71
C GLY A 51 -6.33 7.23 5.06
N GLY A 52 -7.09 8.17 5.64
CA GLY A 52 -7.93 7.92 6.81
C GLY A 52 -9.32 7.41 6.47
N PHE A 53 -9.69 7.34 5.17
CA PHE A 53 -10.98 6.83 4.70
C PHE A 53 -10.76 5.69 3.71
N ALA A 54 -11.74 4.80 3.54
CA ALA A 54 -11.57 3.63 2.67
C ALA A 54 -11.21 4.01 1.21
N GLY A 55 -9.93 3.86 0.88
CA GLY A 55 -9.42 4.02 -0.48
C GLY A 55 -9.04 5.43 -0.90
N ASP A 56 -9.14 6.44 -0.03
CA ASP A 56 -8.89 7.84 -0.41
C ASP A 56 -7.40 8.14 -0.64
N SER A 57 -6.49 7.28 -0.17
CA SER A 57 -5.05 7.31 -0.50
C SER A 57 -4.65 6.44 -1.70
N LEU A 58 -5.56 5.65 -2.27
CA LEU A 58 -5.29 4.85 -3.46
C LEU A 58 -4.82 5.70 -4.66
N PRO A 59 -5.36 6.91 -4.93
CA PRO A 59 -4.82 7.78 -5.97
C PRO A 59 -3.35 8.18 -5.75
N VAL A 60 -2.94 8.40 -4.50
CA VAL A 60 -1.55 8.72 -4.15
C VAL A 60 -0.66 7.51 -4.41
N ALA A 61 -1.06 6.32 -3.97
CA ALA A 61 -0.33 5.08 -4.25
C ALA A 61 -0.20 4.81 -5.77
N ARG A 62 -1.26 5.09 -6.54
CA ARG A 62 -1.24 4.99 -8.01
C ARG A 62 -0.26 5.96 -8.64
N ALA A 63 -0.23 7.21 -8.19
CA ALA A 63 0.72 8.19 -8.70
C ALA A 63 2.17 7.84 -8.33
N LEU A 64 2.41 7.42 -7.09
CA LEU A 64 3.73 6.96 -6.63
C LEU A 64 4.22 5.72 -7.38
N SER A 65 3.37 4.70 -7.56
CA SER A 65 3.72 3.48 -8.30
C SER A 65 4.10 3.78 -9.76
N SER A 66 3.64 4.88 -10.35
CA SER A 66 4.03 5.28 -11.71
C SER A 66 5.46 5.82 -11.81
N VAL A 67 6.06 6.27 -10.70
CA VAL A 67 7.42 6.84 -10.69
C VAL A 67 8.46 5.92 -10.07
N VAL A 68 8.07 4.96 -9.21
CA VAL A 68 8.98 3.98 -8.58
C VAL A 68 9.02 2.65 -9.34
N ASP A 69 10.05 1.83 -9.12
CA ASP A 69 10.11 0.47 -9.69
C ASP A 69 9.35 -0.55 -8.84
N CYS A 70 9.32 -0.34 -7.52
CA CYS A 70 8.52 -1.11 -6.58
C CYS A 70 7.93 -0.20 -5.50
N LEU A 71 6.62 -0.28 -5.26
CA LEU A 71 5.93 0.38 -4.16
C LEU A 71 5.54 -0.67 -3.11
N ILE A 72 5.92 -0.45 -1.86
CA ILE A 72 5.47 -1.26 -0.73
C ILE A 72 4.48 -0.42 0.07
N THR A 73 3.27 -0.93 0.31
CA THR A 73 2.30 -0.26 1.16
C THR A 73 1.31 -1.28 1.72
N HIS A 74 0.38 -0.83 2.56
CA HIS A 74 -0.44 -1.69 3.39
C HIS A 74 -1.93 -1.67 3.00
N PRO A 75 -2.72 -2.65 3.44
CA PRO A 75 -4.14 -2.80 3.11
C PRO A 75 -4.93 -1.50 3.17
N ASN A 76 -4.80 -0.72 4.26
CA ASN A 76 -5.53 0.54 4.45
C ASN A 76 -5.32 1.58 3.33
N VAL A 77 -4.18 1.55 2.63
CA VAL A 77 -3.94 2.45 1.49
C VAL A 77 -4.59 1.94 0.20
N LEU A 78 -4.71 0.62 0.07
CA LEU A 78 -5.06 -0.04 -1.19
C LEU A 78 -6.53 -0.50 -1.25
N ASN A 79 -7.13 -0.76 -0.09
CA ASN A 79 -8.48 -1.22 0.05
C ASN A 79 -9.45 -0.04 -0.04
N ALA A 80 -10.47 -0.18 -0.89
CA ALA A 80 -11.51 0.81 -1.10
C ALA A 80 -12.88 0.13 -1.17
N ALA A 81 -13.12 -0.77 -0.21
CA ALA A 81 -14.27 -1.67 -0.13
C ALA A 81 -14.51 -2.48 -1.43
N MET A 82 -15.47 -2.06 -2.25
CA MET A 82 -15.76 -2.69 -3.55
C MET A 82 -14.80 -2.26 -4.66
N LEU A 83 -14.10 -1.14 -4.49
CA LEU A 83 -13.12 -0.64 -5.45
C LEU A 83 -11.74 -1.22 -5.13
N TYR A 84 -11.01 -1.54 -6.19
CA TYR A 84 -9.59 -1.81 -6.12
C TYR A 84 -8.97 -1.41 -7.46
N TRP A 85 -7.67 -1.09 -7.47
CA TRP A 85 -6.96 -0.74 -8.70
C TRP A 85 -5.74 -1.63 -8.88
N PRO A 86 -5.60 -2.34 -10.02
CA PRO A 86 -4.44 -3.19 -10.27
C PRO A 86 -3.19 -2.33 -10.48
N MET A 87 -2.19 -2.53 -9.63
CA MET A 87 -0.85 -1.93 -9.75
C MET A 87 0.19 -3.05 -9.79
N PRO A 88 0.82 -3.34 -10.94
CA PRO A 88 1.67 -4.52 -11.12
C PRO A 88 2.98 -4.47 -10.33
N ASN A 89 3.39 -3.29 -9.88
CA ASN A 89 4.63 -3.06 -9.13
C ASN A 89 4.37 -2.62 -7.67
N THR A 90 3.19 -2.92 -7.13
CA THR A 90 2.84 -2.61 -5.73
C THR A 90 2.71 -3.90 -4.92
N LEU A 91 3.38 -3.94 -3.77
CA LEU A 91 3.32 -5.03 -2.80
C LEU A 91 2.35 -4.68 -1.67
N TYR A 92 1.39 -5.58 -1.45
CA TYR A 92 0.34 -5.48 -0.44
C TYR A 92 0.82 -6.13 0.87
N VAL A 93 1.30 -5.32 1.82
CA VAL A 93 1.99 -5.79 3.03
C VAL A 93 1.24 -5.32 4.27
N GLU A 94 0.79 -6.25 5.12
CA GLU A 94 0.11 -5.91 6.37
C GLU A 94 1.04 -5.09 7.30
N GLY A 95 0.46 -4.24 8.15
CA GLY A 95 1.20 -3.25 8.96
C GLY A 95 2.28 -3.88 9.86
N TYR A 96 1.97 -4.95 10.60
CA TYR A 96 2.97 -5.66 11.39
C TYR A 96 4.07 -6.26 10.53
N ALA A 97 3.70 -6.89 9.41
CA ALA A 97 4.69 -7.42 8.48
C ALA A 97 5.62 -6.31 7.94
N LEU A 98 5.08 -5.12 7.70
CA LEU A 98 5.85 -3.94 7.28
C LEU A 98 6.84 -3.51 8.37
N ASP A 99 6.43 -3.51 9.64
CA ASP A 99 7.31 -3.21 10.78
C ASP A 99 8.45 -4.24 10.85
N ARG A 100 8.13 -5.54 10.81
CA ARG A 100 9.15 -6.61 10.83
C ARG A 100 10.09 -6.57 9.62
N PHE A 101 9.60 -6.16 8.47
CA PHE A 101 10.39 -5.93 7.26
C PHE A 101 11.35 -4.73 7.43
N ALA A 102 10.86 -3.61 7.95
CA ALA A 102 11.66 -2.42 8.21
C ALA A 102 12.77 -2.67 9.25
N GLU A 103 12.48 -3.48 10.27
CA GLU A 103 13.46 -3.96 11.26
C GLU A 103 14.51 -4.91 10.68
N GLY A 104 14.35 -5.36 9.43
CA GLY A 104 15.21 -6.37 8.81
C GLY A 104 15.03 -7.78 9.38
N SER A 105 13.97 -8.00 10.17
CA SER A 105 13.64 -9.33 10.70
C SER A 105 13.03 -10.21 9.62
N TRP A 106 12.23 -9.63 8.72
CA TRP A 106 11.57 -10.33 7.62
C TRP A 106 12.02 -9.78 6.27
N ALA A 107 12.01 -10.63 5.24
CA ALA A 107 12.07 -10.23 3.84
C ALA A 107 10.70 -10.45 3.19
N LEU A 108 10.46 -9.72 2.10
CA LEU A 108 9.27 -9.88 1.28
C LEU A 108 9.62 -10.69 0.04
N GLN A 109 8.89 -11.77 -0.19
CA GLN A 109 9.01 -12.61 -1.38
C GLN A 109 7.83 -12.34 -2.30
N PRO A 110 8.00 -11.58 -3.39
CA PRO A 110 6.95 -11.41 -4.40
C PRO A 110 6.50 -12.76 -4.95
N VAL A 111 5.21 -12.85 -5.25
CA VAL A 111 4.57 -14.07 -5.78
C VAL A 111 3.79 -13.76 -7.05
N HIS A 112 3.60 -14.77 -7.89
CA HIS A 112 2.68 -14.66 -9.01
C HIS A 112 1.21 -14.70 -8.54
N GLN A 113 0.93 -15.58 -7.57
CA GLN A 113 -0.41 -15.85 -7.08
C GLN A 113 -0.35 -16.57 -5.72
N ASN A 114 -1.21 -16.18 -4.78
CA ASN A 114 -1.44 -16.86 -3.51
C ASN A 114 -2.60 -17.87 -3.60
N ARG A 115 -2.77 -18.69 -2.56
CA ARG A 115 -3.96 -19.51 -2.29
C ARG A 115 -4.66 -18.91 -1.09
N VAL A 116 -5.75 -18.19 -1.36
CA VAL A 116 -6.45 -17.37 -0.36
C VAL A 116 -7.52 -18.20 0.35
N GLY A 117 -7.46 -18.25 1.67
CA GLY A 117 -8.51 -18.77 2.54
C GLY A 117 -9.34 -17.66 3.15
N ILE A 118 -10.61 -17.93 3.45
CA ILE A 118 -11.51 -16.97 4.12
C ILE A 118 -11.90 -17.51 5.49
N VAL A 119 -11.69 -16.73 6.54
CA VAL A 119 -12.28 -16.99 7.87
C VAL A 119 -13.51 -16.10 8.01
N LEU A 120 -14.67 -16.68 8.31
CA LEU A 120 -15.90 -15.97 8.62
C LEU A 120 -16.16 -16.10 10.12
N ASP A 121 -16.39 -14.98 10.78
CA ASP A 121 -16.79 -14.97 12.19
C ASP A 121 -18.17 -15.65 12.37
N ALA A 122 -18.26 -16.56 13.33
CA ALA A 122 -19.49 -17.23 13.73
C ALA A 122 -20.60 -16.27 14.14
N GLY A 123 -20.24 -15.07 14.63
CA GLY A 123 -21.17 -14.01 14.98
C GLY A 123 -21.88 -13.36 13.78
N ILE A 124 -21.40 -13.58 12.55
CA ILE A 124 -22.05 -13.03 11.35
C ILE A 124 -23.38 -13.73 11.11
N GLU A 125 -24.44 -12.94 11.02
CA GLU A 125 -25.81 -13.36 10.70
C GLU A 125 -25.87 -14.08 9.34
N GLU A 126 -26.85 -14.97 9.17
CA GLU A 126 -26.95 -15.82 7.98
C GLU A 126 -27.00 -15.02 6.68
N GLU A 127 -27.78 -13.95 6.62
CA GLU A 127 -27.88 -13.12 5.42
C GLU A 127 -26.55 -12.43 5.08
N LEU A 128 -25.90 -11.79 6.07
CA LEU A 128 -24.60 -11.15 5.86
C LEU A 128 -23.55 -12.17 5.44
N ARG A 129 -23.56 -13.37 6.04
CA ARG A 129 -22.65 -14.46 5.68
C ARG A 129 -22.82 -14.90 4.24
N ILE A 130 -24.07 -15.05 3.77
CA ILE A 130 -24.37 -15.40 2.37
C ILE A 130 -23.81 -14.32 1.43
N ARG A 131 -23.94 -13.05 1.76
CA ARG A 131 -23.37 -11.95 0.95
C ARG A 131 -21.85 -12.03 0.84
N GLN A 132 -21.14 -12.37 1.92
CA GLN A 132 -19.68 -12.58 1.89
C GLN A 132 -19.30 -13.76 0.97
N LEU A 133 -20.05 -14.87 1.03
CA LEU A 133 -19.82 -16.03 0.18
C LEU A 133 -20.11 -15.72 -1.30
N GLN A 134 -21.16 -14.98 -1.60
CA GLN A 134 -21.48 -14.52 -2.96
C GLN A 134 -20.37 -13.63 -3.52
N VAL A 135 -19.76 -12.77 -2.69
CA VAL A 135 -18.61 -11.96 -3.09
C VAL A 135 -17.39 -12.81 -3.37
N ALA A 136 -17.11 -13.82 -2.54
CA ALA A 136 -16.03 -14.77 -2.79
C ALA A 136 -16.22 -15.53 -4.11
N ASP A 137 -17.43 -16.03 -4.39
CA ASP A 137 -17.74 -16.72 -5.64
C ASP A 137 -17.72 -15.78 -6.85
N ALA A 138 -18.20 -14.54 -6.72
CA ALA A 138 -18.12 -13.53 -7.76
C ALA A 138 -16.67 -13.15 -8.07
N ALA A 139 -15.81 -13.01 -7.05
CA ALA A 139 -14.40 -12.73 -7.23
C ALA A 139 -13.67 -13.89 -7.93
N ARG A 140 -14.03 -15.14 -7.63
CA ARG A 140 -13.52 -16.32 -8.36
C ARG A 140 -13.97 -16.33 -9.81
N ALA A 141 -15.27 -16.12 -10.06
CA ALA A 141 -15.86 -16.25 -11.39
C ALA A 141 -15.49 -15.09 -12.33
N SER A 142 -15.50 -13.85 -11.82
CA SER A 142 -15.36 -12.64 -12.65
C SER A 142 -13.93 -12.12 -12.71
N LEU A 143 -13.16 -12.27 -11.61
CA LEU A 143 -11.79 -11.76 -11.51
C LEU A 143 -10.73 -12.87 -11.59
N GLY A 144 -11.15 -14.14 -11.50
CA GLY A 144 -10.23 -15.28 -11.50
C GLY A 144 -9.38 -15.38 -10.23
N LEU A 145 -9.85 -14.84 -9.10
CA LEU A 145 -9.06 -14.83 -7.87
C LEU A 145 -8.93 -16.24 -7.25
N PRO A 146 -7.77 -16.57 -6.66
CA PRO A 146 -7.44 -17.90 -6.14
C PRO A 146 -8.00 -18.15 -4.74
N VAL A 147 -9.30 -17.92 -4.55
CA VAL A 147 -9.99 -18.25 -3.30
C VAL A 147 -10.31 -19.74 -3.31
N VAL A 148 -9.74 -20.47 -2.34
CA VAL A 148 -9.76 -21.95 -2.36
C VAL A 148 -10.70 -22.56 -1.34
N GLU A 149 -10.92 -21.90 -0.19
CA GLU A 149 -11.74 -22.44 0.90
C GLU A 149 -12.16 -21.35 1.88
N TYR A 150 -13.30 -21.55 2.53
CA TYR A 150 -13.69 -20.76 3.70
C TYR A 150 -13.90 -21.67 4.92
N ILE A 151 -13.79 -21.08 6.11
CA ILE A 151 -14.12 -21.71 7.39
C ILE A 151 -14.88 -20.70 8.25
N VAL A 152 -15.78 -21.19 9.10
CA VAL A 152 -16.43 -20.37 10.13
C VAL A 152 -15.71 -20.61 11.45
N THR A 153 -15.47 -19.56 12.23
CA THR A 153 -14.90 -19.70 13.58
C THR A 153 -15.81 -20.56 14.47
N ASP A 154 -15.26 -21.20 15.51
CA ASP A 154 -16.09 -22.06 16.39
C ASP A 154 -16.88 -21.27 17.43
N THR A 155 -16.43 -20.06 17.72
CA THR A 155 -17.02 -19.10 18.66
C THR A 155 -17.03 -17.71 18.00
N PRO A 156 -18.08 -16.89 18.21
CA PRO A 156 -18.09 -15.50 17.76
C PRO A 156 -16.87 -14.72 18.26
N LEU A 157 -16.31 -13.82 17.46
CA LEU A 157 -15.12 -13.06 17.88
C LEU A 157 -15.43 -12.02 18.96
N GLU A 158 -16.68 -11.53 19.00
CA GLU A 158 -17.17 -10.45 19.86
C GLU A 158 -16.23 -9.23 19.80
N VAL A 159 -16.29 -8.52 18.68
CA VAL A 159 -15.52 -7.30 18.43
C VAL A 159 -16.00 -6.16 19.31
N GLU A 160 -15.07 -5.49 20.00
CA GLU A 160 -15.27 -4.23 20.72
C GLU A 160 -14.35 -3.16 20.12
N LYS A 161 -14.89 -1.97 19.85
CA LYS A 161 -14.18 -0.84 19.22
C LYS A 161 -14.37 0.44 20.02
N TRP A 162 -13.36 1.30 20.12
CA TRP A 162 -13.42 2.59 20.81
C TRP A 162 -12.32 3.56 20.34
N ILE A 163 -12.50 4.86 20.60
CA ILE A 163 -11.43 5.85 20.49
C ILE A 163 -10.65 5.91 21.81
N ASP A 164 -9.33 5.82 21.75
CA ASP A 164 -8.48 6.03 22.93
C ASP A 164 -8.54 7.52 23.33
N PRO A 165 -9.04 7.86 24.53
CA PRO A 165 -9.23 9.26 24.94
C PRO A 165 -7.92 10.03 25.16
N LYS A 166 -6.78 9.34 25.27
CA LYS A 166 -5.46 9.97 25.42
C LYS A 166 -4.80 10.27 24.09
N THR A 167 -4.98 9.37 23.11
CA THR A 167 -4.26 9.47 21.83
C THR A 167 -5.16 9.90 20.66
N GLY A 168 -6.48 9.84 20.82
CA GLY A 168 -7.44 10.11 19.75
C GLY A 168 -7.52 9.03 18.67
N LYS A 169 -6.73 7.95 18.77
CA LYS A 169 -6.72 6.85 17.80
C LYS A 169 -7.90 5.92 18.00
N SER A 170 -8.39 5.32 16.93
CA SER A 170 -9.27 4.15 17.06
C SER A 170 -8.46 2.92 17.44
N THR A 171 -9.06 2.10 18.29
CA THR A 171 -8.49 0.85 18.79
C THR A 171 -9.61 -0.10 19.19
N GLY A 172 -9.25 -1.31 19.58
CA GLY A 172 -10.19 -2.18 20.25
C GLY A 172 -9.66 -3.59 20.48
N ARG A 173 -10.57 -4.56 20.59
CA ARG A 173 -10.21 -5.97 20.84
C ARG A 173 -11.25 -6.93 20.29
N ILE A 174 -10.83 -8.20 20.22
CA ILE A 174 -11.71 -9.36 20.08
C ILE A 174 -11.63 -10.18 21.36
N LYS A 175 -12.76 -10.72 21.83
CA LYS A 175 -12.83 -11.50 23.06
C LYS A 175 -12.33 -12.94 22.89
N HIS A 176 -12.48 -13.48 21.69
CA HIS A 176 -12.14 -14.88 21.38
C HIS A 176 -11.05 -15.01 20.30
N PRO A 177 -9.82 -14.49 20.54
CA PRO A 177 -8.73 -14.56 19.57
C PRO A 177 -8.28 -16.00 19.26
N ASP A 178 -8.43 -16.91 20.22
CA ASP A 178 -8.11 -18.33 20.08
C ASP A 178 -9.00 -19.03 19.03
N SER A 179 -10.28 -18.62 18.93
CA SER A 179 -11.23 -19.08 17.93
C SER A 179 -10.76 -18.72 16.51
N LEU A 180 -10.29 -17.49 16.32
CA LEU A 180 -9.68 -17.02 15.07
C LEU A 180 -8.43 -17.84 14.71
N LEU A 181 -7.50 -18.00 15.66
CA LEU A 181 -6.25 -18.73 15.41
C LEU A 181 -6.51 -20.21 15.06
N ARG A 182 -7.46 -20.89 15.73
CA ARG A 182 -7.84 -22.27 15.36
C ARG A 182 -8.41 -22.37 13.94
N ALA A 183 -9.25 -21.41 13.54
CA ALA A 183 -9.81 -21.37 12.19
C ALA A 183 -8.71 -21.20 11.13
N VAL A 184 -7.78 -20.26 11.34
CA VAL A 184 -6.64 -20.04 10.45
C VAL A 184 -5.73 -21.26 10.39
N GLN A 185 -5.33 -21.83 11.53
CA GLN A 185 -4.50 -23.03 11.60
C GLN A 185 -5.12 -24.18 10.80
N THR A 186 -6.45 -24.33 10.86
CA THR A 186 -7.17 -25.35 10.10
C THR A 186 -7.04 -25.12 8.60
N LEU A 187 -7.27 -23.90 8.10
CA LEU A 187 -7.10 -23.57 6.68
C LEU A 187 -5.66 -23.81 6.20
N VAL A 188 -4.67 -23.38 6.99
CA VAL A 188 -3.24 -23.54 6.64
C VAL A 188 -2.87 -25.03 6.58
N SER A 189 -3.32 -25.82 7.57
CA SER A 189 -2.96 -27.23 7.69
C SER A 189 -3.66 -28.11 6.66
N ARG A 190 -4.99 -27.97 6.54
CA ARG A 190 -5.85 -28.80 5.70
C ARG A 190 -5.76 -28.41 4.24
N SER A 191 -5.88 -27.10 3.98
CA SER A 191 -6.15 -26.58 2.65
C SER A 191 -4.93 -25.95 2.01
N LYS A 192 -3.81 -25.87 2.76
CA LYS A 192 -2.52 -25.28 2.34
C LYS A 192 -2.68 -23.84 1.83
N VAL A 193 -3.55 -23.06 2.48
CA VAL A 193 -3.66 -21.62 2.20
C VAL A 193 -2.38 -20.94 2.64
N ASN A 194 -1.97 -19.90 1.90
CA ASN A 194 -0.80 -19.10 2.21
C ASN A 194 -1.10 -17.58 2.23
N ALA A 195 -2.39 -17.22 2.21
CA ALA A 195 -2.89 -15.89 2.50
C ALA A 195 -4.31 -16.01 3.06
N VAL A 196 -4.70 -15.13 3.98
CA VAL A 196 -5.98 -15.24 4.69
C VAL A 196 -6.74 -13.92 4.68
N ALA A 197 -8.00 -13.97 4.26
CA ALA A 197 -8.96 -12.90 4.50
C ALA A 197 -9.77 -13.24 5.76
N VAL A 198 -9.86 -12.32 6.72
CA VAL A 198 -10.70 -12.48 7.91
C VAL A 198 -11.89 -11.55 7.81
N VAL A 199 -13.11 -12.10 7.86
CA VAL A 199 -14.34 -11.33 7.95
C VAL A 199 -14.87 -11.43 9.38
N GLY A 200 -14.80 -10.33 10.13
CA GLY A 200 -15.29 -10.24 11.51
C GLY A 200 -16.68 -9.62 11.57
N ARG A 201 -17.55 -10.03 12.50
CA ARG A 201 -18.79 -9.29 12.80
C ARG A 201 -18.44 -8.13 13.71
N PHE A 202 -18.56 -6.91 13.20
CA PHE A 202 -18.34 -5.69 13.98
C PHE A 202 -19.67 -5.23 14.58
N PRO A 203 -19.71 -4.58 15.75
CA PRO A 203 -20.94 -3.99 16.26
C PRO A 203 -21.44 -2.93 15.27
N ASP A 204 -22.75 -2.94 15.01
CA ASP A 204 -23.40 -1.91 14.21
C ASP A 204 -23.30 -0.58 14.94
N ASP A 205 -23.03 0.49 14.21
CA ASP A 205 -22.94 1.82 14.79
C ASP A 205 -24.33 2.43 14.95
N ASP A 206 -24.51 3.16 16.05
CA ASP A 206 -25.64 4.09 16.18
C ASP A 206 -25.43 5.27 15.21
N THR A 207 -26.51 5.75 14.59
CA THR A 207 -26.41 6.75 13.50
C THR A 207 -25.72 8.05 13.93
N ASP A 208 -25.74 8.37 15.22
CA ASP A 208 -25.16 9.60 15.76
C ASP A 208 -23.62 9.51 15.91
N ASP A 209 -23.05 8.30 16.00
CA ASP A 209 -21.61 8.08 16.26
C ASP A 209 -20.75 8.08 14.97
N VAL A 210 -21.36 7.95 13.77
CA VAL A 210 -20.65 7.83 12.48
C VAL A 210 -20.78 9.05 11.58
N ASP A 211 -21.52 10.08 12.01
CA ASP A 211 -21.84 11.21 11.14
C ASP A 211 -20.59 11.98 10.72
N GLU A 212 -19.63 12.22 11.62
CA GLU A 212 -18.38 12.92 11.25
C GLU A 212 -17.56 12.13 10.21
N TYR A 213 -17.33 10.83 10.44
CA TYR A 213 -16.60 9.97 9.51
C TYR A 213 -17.25 9.92 8.14
N ARG A 214 -18.58 9.76 8.09
CA ARG A 214 -19.33 9.75 6.82
C ARG A 214 -19.32 11.12 6.13
N GLN A 215 -19.15 12.22 6.87
CA GLN A 215 -18.89 13.56 6.33
C GLN A 215 -17.42 13.80 5.93
N GLY A 216 -16.55 12.79 6.01
CA GLY A 216 -15.14 12.90 5.63
C GLY A 216 -14.29 13.61 6.68
N LEU A 217 -14.71 13.56 7.95
CA LEU A 217 -14.07 14.15 9.11
C LEU A 217 -13.83 13.08 10.18
N GLY A 218 -12.90 13.31 11.10
CA GLY A 218 -12.71 12.39 12.23
C GLY A 218 -11.96 11.09 11.88
N VAL A 219 -12.08 10.11 12.79
CA VAL A 219 -11.29 8.87 12.78
C VAL A 219 -12.21 7.69 12.50
N ASP A 220 -11.82 6.80 11.59
CA ASP A 220 -12.50 5.51 11.39
C ASP A 220 -12.42 4.67 12.68
N LEU A 221 -13.59 4.39 13.28
CA LEU A 221 -13.70 3.61 14.50
C LEU A 221 -13.40 2.11 14.30
N LEU A 222 -13.55 1.59 13.07
CA LEU A 222 -13.31 0.19 12.73
C LEU A 222 -11.81 -0.12 12.61
N ALA A 223 -11.09 0.79 11.96
CA ALA A 223 -9.68 0.69 11.58
C ALA A 223 -8.75 0.10 12.67
N GLY A 224 -8.93 0.50 13.93
CA GLY A 224 -8.10 0.00 15.03
C GLY A 224 -8.24 -1.50 15.28
N VAL A 225 -9.46 -2.03 15.38
CA VAL A 225 -9.69 -3.47 15.63
C VAL A 225 -9.33 -4.31 14.42
N GLU A 226 -9.62 -3.79 13.25
CA GLU A 226 -9.21 -4.32 11.96
C GLU A 226 -7.70 -4.61 11.88
N ALA A 227 -6.88 -3.64 12.32
CA ALA A 227 -5.44 -3.83 12.47
C ALA A 227 -5.11 -4.91 13.52
N VAL A 228 -5.79 -4.93 14.68
CA VAL A 228 -5.59 -5.97 15.72
C VAL A 228 -5.82 -7.38 15.19
N ILE A 229 -6.89 -7.59 14.41
CA ILE A 229 -7.26 -8.90 13.84
C ILE A 229 -6.19 -9.40 12.87
N SER A 230 -5.82 -8.57 11.90
CA SER A 230 -4.83 -8.95 10.87
C SER A 230 -3.43 -9.13 11.48
N HIS A 231 -3.00 -8.21 12.35
CA HIS A 231 -1.74 -8.30 13.09
C HIS A 231 -1.62 -9.62 13.87
N LEU A 232 -2.68 -10.03 14.59
CA LEU A 232 -2.69 -11.29 15.34
C LEU A 232 -2.42 -12.50 14.44
N VAL A 233 -3.06 -12.55 13.27
CA VAL A 233 -2.88 -13.65 12.31
C VAL A 233 -1.49 -13.62 11.68
N VAL A 234 -1.04 -12.44 11.22
CA VAL A 234 0.30 -12.30 10.61
C VAL A 234 1.39 -12.67 11.60
N LYS A 235 1.26 -12.24 12.86
CA LYS A 235 2.24 -12.52 13.91
C LYS A 235 2.35 -14.02 14.21
N GLU A 236 1.23 -14.72 14.30
CA GLU A 236 1.21 -16.15 14.64
C GLU A 236 1.64 -17.03 13.45
N PHE A 237 1.13 -16.74 12.25
CA PHE A 237 1.26 -17.64 11.10
C PHE A 237 2.28 -17.20 10.06
N GLN A 238 2.75 -15.94 10.12
CA GLN A 238 3.76 -15.39 9.20
C GLN A 238 3.36 -15.48 7.72
N ILE A 239 2.06 -15.40 7.45
CA ILE A 239 1.48 -15.34 6.11
C ILE A 239 0.69 -14.04 5.92
N PRO A 240 0.53 -13.55 4.68
CA PRO A 240 -0.31 -12.40 4.40
C PRO A 240 -1.72 -12.54 4.96
N CYS A 241 -2.15 -11.52 5.70
CA CYS A 241 -3.52 -11.42 6.19
C CYS A 241 -4.06 -10.02 5.95
N ALA A 242 -5.35 -9.93 5.65
CA ALA A 242 -6.11 -8.69 5.67
C ALA A 242 -7.53 -8.99 6.14
N HIS A 243 -8.21 -7.96 6.61
CA HIS A 243 -9.52 -8.07 7.22
C HIS A 243 -10.58 -7.36 6.36
N ALA A 244 -11.84 -7.71 6.58
CA ALA A 244 -13.01 -6.96 6.14
C ALA A 244 -14.05 -6.98 7.27
N PRO A 245 -14.71 -5.87 7.60
CA PRO A 245 -15.79 -5.87 8.56
C PRO A 245 -17.07 -6.38 7.88
N ALA A 246 -17.84 -7.19 8.62
CA ALA A 246 -19.24 -7.47 8.31
C ALA A 246 -20.11 -6.64 9.27
N MET A 247 -20.94 -5.78 8.68
CA MET A 247 -21.83 -4.86 9.38
C MET A 247 -23.17 -4.81 8.65
N ALA A 248 -24.23 -4.43 9.36
CA ALA A 248 -25.49 -4.11 8.73
C ALA A 248 -25.35 -2.85 7.86
N PRO A 249 -26.04 -2.79 6.71
CA PRO A 249 -26.04 -1.57 5.90
C PRO A 249 -26.70 -0.42 6.67
N ILE A 250 -26.05 0.74 6.65
CA ILE A 250 -26.55 1.97 7.28
C ILE A 250 -27.55 2.66 6.33
N PRO A 251 -28.53 3.44 6.82
CA PRO A 251 -29.40 4.23 5.94
C PRO A 251 -28.62 5.17 5.00
N LEU A 252 -29.19 5.37 3.80
CA LEU A 252 -28.64 6.26 2.78
C LEU A 252 -28.52 7.70 3.30
N SER A 253 -27.35 8.32 3.06
CA SER A 253 -27.09 9.73 3.40
C SER A 253 -26.90 10.57 2.13
N PRO A 254 -27.76 11.59 1.87
CA PRO A 254 -27.60 12.49 0.72
C PRO A 254 -26.36 13.39 0.80
N SER A 255 -25.83 13.62 2.01
CA SER A 255 -24.67 14.48 2.27
C SER A 255 -23.39 13.67 2.47
N LEU A 256 -23.33 12.42 2.01
CA LEU A 256 -22.14 11.59 2.16
C LEU A 256 -20.91 12.23 1.50
N SER A 257 -19.77 12.18 2.19
CA SER A 257 -18.50 12.64 1.64
C SER A 257 -18.03 11.72 0.51
N PRO A 258 -17.47 12.27 -0.58
CA PRO A 258 -16.81 11.44 -1.60
C PRO A 258 -15.68 10.56 -1.05
N LYS A 259 -15.07 10.93 0.10
CA LYS A 259 -13.99 10.14 0.73
C LYS A 259 -14.46 8.83 1.35
N SER A 260 -15.69 8.80 1.88
CA SER A 260 -16.31 7.60 2.52
C SER A 260 -17.25 6.86 1.58
N ALA A 261 -17.57 7.43 0.41
CA ALA A 261 -18.54 6.87 -0.53
C ALA A 261 -18.20 5.46 -1.06
N ALA A 262 -16.92 5.06 -1.04
CA ALA A 262 -16.52 3.72 -1.45
C ALA A 262 -17.13 2.63 -0.56
N GLU A 263 -17.44 2.93 0.69
CA GLU A 263 -17.98 1.97 1.66
C GLU A 263 -19.48 1.68 1.42
N GLU A 264 -20.20 2.59 0.76
CA GLU A 264 -21.64 2.49 0.51
C GLU A 264 -21.99 1.77 -0.81
N ILE A 265 -21.00 1.52 -1.68
CA ILE A 265 -21.25 0.99 -3.03
C ILE A 265 -21.32 -0.56 -3.08
N GLY A 266 -21.66 -1.21 -1.98
CA GLY A 266 -21.87 -2.65 -1.91
C GLY A 266 -22.20 -3.13 -0.50
N TYR A 267 -22.37 -4.45 -0.35
CA TYR A 267 -22.73 -5.03 0.95
C TYR A 267 -21.53 -5.49 1.79
N THR A 268 -20.32 -5.42 1.24
CA THR A 268 -19.11 -6.00 1.86
C THR A 268 -17.86 -5.22 1.45
N PHE A 269 -16.83 -5.26 2.29
CA PHE A 269 -15.50 -4.71 2.02
C PHE A 269 -14.51 -5.75 1.45
N LEU A 270 -14.93 -7.01 1.38
CA LEU A 270 -14.12 -8.17 1.01
C LEU A 270 -13.48 -8.16 -0.40
N PRO A 271 -14.05 -7.54 -1.46
CA PRO A 271 -13.47 -7.66 -2.81
C PRO A 271 -12.06 -7.11 -2.94
N CYS A 272 -11.81 -5.90 -2.41
CA CYS A 272 -10.47 -5.29 -2.46
C CYS A 272 -9.43 -6.09 -1.66
N VAL A 273 -9.86 -6.68 -0.53
CA VAL A 273 -9.06 -7.58 0.30
C VAL A 273 -8.64 -8.82 -0.47
N LEU A 274 -9.59 -9.50 -1.12
CA LEU A 274 -9.28 -10.68 -1.94
C LEU A 274 -8.35 -10.33 -3.11
N ALA A 275 -8.57 -9.19 -3.75
CA ALA A 275 -7.72 -8.72 -4.85
C ALA A 275 -6.29 -8.46 -4.38
N GLY A 276 -6.10 -7.76 -3.26
CA GLY A 276 -4.79 -7.50 -2.66
C GLY A 276 -4.08 -8.78 -2.22
N LEU A 277 -4.76 -9.63 -1.43
CA LEU A 277 -4.22 -10.89 -0.93
C LEU A 277 -3.86 -11.88 -2.03
N SER A 278 -4.51 -11.81 -3.21
CA SER A 278 -4.19 -12.69 -4.33
C SER A 278 -2.73 -12.58 -4.80
N LYS A 279 -2.08 -11.43 -4.56
CA LYS A 279 -0.69 -11.13 -4.96
C LYS A 279 0.19 -10.57 -3.84
N ALA A 280 -0.30 -10.55 -2.60
CA ALA A 280 0.51 -10.12 -1.46
C ALA A 280 1.81 -10.95 -1.38
N PRO A 281 2.99 -10.32 -1.16
CA PRO A 281 4.23 -11.06 -1.04
C PRO A 281 4.20 -11.98 0.19
N GLN A 282 4.88 -13.11 0.11
CA GLN A 282 5.09 -13.97 1.28
C GLN A 282 6.14 -13.38 2.21
N TYR A 283 6.03 -13.67 3.50
CA TYR A 283 6.96 -13.18 4.50
C TYR A 283 8.00 -14.26 4.81
N LEU A 284 9.27 -13.92 4.69
CA LEU A 284 10.37 -14.84 4.99
C LEU A 284 11.09 -14.35 6.24
N VAL A 285 11.08 -15.17 7.30
CA VAL A 285 11.83 -14.86 8.51
C VAL A 285 13.32 -15.01 8.23
N MET A 286 14.09 -13.95 8.48
CA MET A 286 15.53 -13.95 8.27
C MET A 286 16.20 -14.78 9.38
N HIS A 287 16.36 -16.07 9.11
CA HIS A 287 17.32 -16.92 9.78
C HIS A 287 18.55 -17.04 8.88
N SER A 288 19.74 -17.08 9.46
CA SER A 288 21.04 -16.87 8.81
C SER A 288 21.44 -17.85 7.68
N GLU A 289 20.53 -18.65 7.15
CA GLU A 289 20.79 -19.66 6.12
C GLU A 289 20.02 -19.36 4.82
N SER A 290 20.80 -19.04 3.78
CA SER A 290 20.42 -18.90 2.37
C SER A 290 19.11 -18.16 2.08
N MET A 291 19.22 -16.85 1.80
CA MET A 291 18.14 -16.11 1.18
C MET A 291 17.82 -16.65 -0.23
N GLU A 292 16.53 -16.83 -0.51
CA GLU A 292 16.06 -17.13 -1.86
C GLU A 292 16.31 -15.95 -2.81
N LYS A 293 16.63 -16.25 -4.07
CA LYS A 293 16.84 -15.22 -5.09
C LYS A 293 15.53 -14.49 -5.36
N GLY A 294 15.55 -13.16 -5.28
CA GLY A 294 14.40 -12.31 -5.63
C GLY A 294 13.57 -11.82 -4.44
N CYS A 295 14.01 -12.10 -3.20
CA CYS A 295 13.48 -11.43 -2.01
C CYS A 295 13.83 -9.93 -2.02
N ILE A 296 12.97 -9.12 -1.42
CA ILE A 296 13.20 -7.72 -1.12
C ILE A 296 13.50 -7.61 0.37
N LEU A 297 14.59 -6.91 0.70
CA LEU A 297 15.02 -6.61 2.06
C LEU A 297 14.68 -5.17 2.44
N GLY A 298 14.60 -4.90 3.74
CA GLY A 298 14.47 -3.53 4.24
C GLY A 298 15.63 -2.63 3.78
N SER A 299 16.81 -3.18 3.51
CA SER A 299 17.96 -2.46 2.94
C SER A 299 17.83 -2.11 1.46
N ASP A 300 16.84 -2.65 0.75
CA ASP A 300 16.56 -2.33 -0.66
C ASP A 300 15.63 -1.11 -0.80
N VAL A 301 15.13 -0.57 0.31
CA VAL A 301 14.23 0.59 0.33
C VAL A 301 15.02 1.89 0.15
N ASP A 302 14.63 2.67 -0.86
CA ASP A 302 15.23 3.95 -1.21
C ASP A 302 14.55 5.15 -0.53
N SER A 303 13.23 5.09 -0.37
CA SER A 303 12.45 6.18 0.24
C SER A 303 11.26 5.66 1.04
N VAL A 304 10.88 6.42 2.06
CA VAL A 304 9.70 6.19 2.88
C VAL A 304 8.88 7.47 2.91
N VAL A 305 7.59 7.40 2.55
CA VAL A 305 6.67 8.54 2.59
C VAL A 305 5.59 8.32 3.64
N LEU A 306 5.36 9.29 4.50
CA LEU A 306 4.38 9.21 5.59
C LEU A 306 3.84 10.58 6.02
N PRO A 307 2.70 10.63 6.75
CA PRO A 307 2.22 11.82 7.46
C PRO A 307 3.29 12.49 8.34
N LYS A 308 3.28 13.83 8.42
CA LYS A 308 4.28 14.59 9.20
C LYS A 308 4.32 14.27 10.69
N ASP A 309 3.18 13.93 11.26
CA ASP A 309 2.93 13.79 12.68
C ASP A 309 2.78 12.33 13.13
N ALA A 310 3.00 11.38 12.22
CA ALA A 310 2.88 9.94 12.48
C ALA A 310 4.22 9.19 12.33
N CYS A 311 5.33 9.85 12.68
CA CYS A 311 6.68 9.30 12.59
C CYS A 311 7.04 8.27 13.68
N GLY A 312 6.19 8.13 14.71
CA GLY A 312 6.45 7.29 15.88
C GLY A 312 6.23 5.79 15.70
N GLY A 313 5.75 5.34 14.53
CA GLY A 313 5.51 3.92 14.25
C GLY A 313 6.80 3.10 14.19
N ASP A 314 6.72 1.83 14.60
CA ASP A 314 7.89 0.93 14.71
C ASP A 314 8.65 0.80 13.38
N GLY A 315 7.94 0.61 12.27
CA GLY A 315 8.58 0.53 10.95
C GLY A 315 9.30 1.82 10.53
N THR A 316 8.71 2.99 10.80
CA THR A 316 9.36 4.29 10.52
C THR A 316 10.63 4.45 11.35
N LEU A 317 10.55 4.16 12.65
CA LEU A 317 11.70 4.24 13.55
C LEU A 317 12.80 3.25 13.16
N ALA A 318 12.43 2.05 12.71
CA ALA A 318 13.37 1.05 12.22
C ALA A 318 14.12 1.54 10.97
N PHE A 319 13.41 2.11 9.98
CA PHE A 319 14.05 2.72 8.80
C PHE A 319 14.97 3.88 9.18
N ALA A 320 14.53 4.78 10.05
CA ALA A 320 15.31 5.95 10.48
C ALA A 320 16.61 5.57 11.22
N ARG A 321 16.57 4.46 11.98
CA ARG A 321 17.69 3.96 12.79
C ARG A 321 18.63 3.02 12.04
N ASN A 322 18.31 2.63 10.81
CA ASN A 322 19.16 1.70 10.04
C ASN A 322 20.51 2.34 9.69
N GLU A 323 21.60 1.89 10.32
CA GLU A 323 22.94 2.47 10.11
C GLU A 323 23.57 2.09 8.76
N LYS A 324 23.15 0.98 8.15
CA LYS A 324 23.76 0.45 6.92
C LYS A 324 23.21 1.11 5.67
N HIS A 325 21.89 1.30 5.63
CA HIS A 325 21.21 1.95 4.52
C HIS A 325 20.00 2.73 5.06
N LYS A 326 20.10 4.06 5.03
CA LYS A 326 19.01 4.95 5.42
C LYS A 326 18.22 5.34 4.17
N PRO A 327 16.93 4.98 4.06
CA PRO A 327 16.10 5.52 3.00
C PRO A 327 15.89 7.01 3.20
N LEU A 328 15.57 7.71 2.11
CA LEU A 328 15.08 9.09 2.17
C LEU A 328 13.68 9.11 2.81
N ILE A 329 13.59 9.57 4.05
CA ILE A 329 12.31 9.73 4.75
C ILE A 329 11.68 11.06 4.33
N ILE A 330 10.44 11.02 3.84
CA ILE A 330 9.68 12.17 3.34
C ILE A 330 8.39 12.30 4.13
N THR A 331 8.27 13.39 4.88
CA THR A 331 7.08 13.69 5.67
C THR A 331 6.19 14.69 4.95
N VAL A 332 4.90 14.40 4.86
CA VAL A 332 3.92 15.22 4.11
C VAL A 332 3.09 16.07 5.06
N ASP A 333 3.17 17.40 4.92
CA ASP A 333 2.56 18.35 5.86
C ASP A 333 1.03 18.40 5.79
N GLU A 334 0.44 18.27 4.60
CA GLU A 334 -1.02 18.30 4.40
C GLU A 334 -1.72 17.04 4.94
N ASN A 335 -0.99 15.94 5.12
CA ASN A 335 -1.58 14.70 5.61
C ASN A 335 -1.50 14.66 7.14
N GLU A 336 -2.28 15.52 7.78
CA GLU A 336 -2.34 15.62 9.24
C GLU A 336 -3.09 14.43 9.84
N THR A 337 -2.73 14.07 11.06
CA THR A 337 -3.38 13.00 11.84
C THR A 337 -3.70 13.50 13.25
N VAL A 338 -4.32 12.67 14.08
CA VAL A 338 -4.51 12.96 15.51
C VAL A 338 -3.22 12.84 16.34
N LEU A 339 -2.11 12.46 15.70
CA LEU A 339 -0.82 12.27 16.35
C LEU A 339 0.02 13.55 16.41
N ASP A 340 1.14 13.45 17.11
CA ASP A 340 2.06 14.57 17.32
C ASP A 340 3.54 14.11 17.31
N ASP A 341 3.77 12.92 16.75
CA ASP A 341 5.07 12.26 16.64
C ASP A 341 5.78 12.75 15.37
N THR A 342 6.51 13.86 15.46
CA THR A 342 7.28 14.40 14.31
C THR A 342 8.72 13.88 14.28
N ALA A 343 9.34 13.86 13.10
CA ALA A 343 10.75 13.50 12.93
C ALA A 343 11.68 14.33 13.84
N ASP A 344 11.43 15.64 13.96
CA ASP A 344 12.17 16.56 14.84
C ASP A 344 12.10 16.14 16.32
N LYS A 345 10.90 15.76 16.81
CA LYS A 345 10.72 15.31 18.20
C LYS A 345 11.39 13.97 18.47
N LEU A 346 11.43 13.11 17.46
CA LEU A 346 12.02 11.78 17.53
C LEU A 346 13.53 11.78 17.24
N GLY A 347 14.08 12.91 16.80
CA GLY A 347 15.51 13.13 16.63
C GLY A 347 16.12 12.44 15.40
N PHE A 348 15.38 12.35 14.29
CA PHE A 348 15.90 11.81 13.03
C PHE A 348 15.63 12.75 11.83
N GLU A 349 16.44 12.63 10.79
CA GLU A 349 16.35 13.47 9.59
C GLU A 349 15.21 13.02 8.67
N ALA A 350 14.38 13.96 8.26
CA ALA A 350 13.35 13.78 7.24
C ALA A 350 13.30 15.00 6.31
N LEU A 351 12.91 14.77 5.06
CA LEU A 351 12.63 15.82 4.09
C LEU A 351 11.14 16.19 4.17
N HIS A 352 10.86 17.40 4.67
CA HIS A 352 9.51 17.92 4.78
C HIS A 352 9.02 18.46 3.44
N VAL A 353 7.84 18.00 3.01
CA VAL A 353 7.15 18.47 1.81
C VAL A 353 5.74 18.92 2.14
N SER A 354 5.22 19.89 1.40
CA SER A 354 3.90 20.45 1.71
C SER A 354 2.76 19.50 1.36
N ASN A 355 2.92 18.69 0.30
CA ASN A 355 1.86 17.83 -0.23
C ASN A 355 2.41 16.60 -0.97
N TYR A 356 1.52 15.66 -1.33
CA TYR A 356 1.92 14.45 -2.03
C TYR A 356 2.44 14.70 -3.46
N TRP A 357 2.05 15.79 -4.12
CA TRP A 357 2.61 16.12 -5.44
C TRP A 357 4.09 16.44 -5.35
N GLU A 358 4.47 17.20 -4.32
CA GLU A 358 5.86 17.48 -4.01
C GLU A 358 6.60 16.20 -3.61
N ALA A 359 6.01 15.34 -2.75
CA ALA A 359 6.59 14.04 -2.39
C ALA A 359 6.93 13.19 -3.62
N ILE A 360 6.00 13.10 -4.58
CA ILE A 360 6.19 12.38 -5.85
C ILE A 360 7.33 13.01 -6.66
N GLY A 361 7.40 14.34 -6.74
CA GLY A 361 8.48 15.05 -7.43
C GLY A 361 9.86 14.81 -6.80
N VAL A 362 9.93 14.79 -5.46
CA VAL A 362 11.14 14.45 -4.71
C VAL A 362 11.59 13.02 -5.01
N ILE A 363 10.67 12.06 -4.99
CA ILE A 363 10.97 10.66 -5.32
C ILE A 363 11.45 10.50 -6.76
N ALA A 364 10.81 11.19 -7.71
CA ALA A 364 11.23 11.15 -9.11
C ALA A 364 12.66 11.71 -9.29
N ALA A 365 13.00 12.81 -8.60
CA ALA A 365 14.35 13.37 -8.61
C ALA A 365 15.36 12.41 -7.96
N HIS A 366 15.03 11.86 -6.79
CA HIS A 366 15.89 10.93 -6.06
C HIS A 366 16.18 9.67 -6.89
N LYS A 367 15.16 9.05 -7.50
CA LYS A 367 15.32 7.92 -8.42
C LYS A 367 16.21 8.24 -9.62
N ALA A 368 16.13 9.47 -10.15
CA ALA A 368 16.99 9.91 -11.24
C ALA A 368 18.46 10.09 -10.82
N GLY A 369 18.77 10.09 -9.51
CA GLY A 369 20.08 10.42 -8.96
C GLY A 369 20.33 11.93 -8.90
N ILE A 370 19.25 12.72 -8.85
CA ILE A 370 19.28 14.19 -8.77
C ILE A 370 18.96 14.59 -7.33
N ASP A 371 19.78 15.45 -6.73
CA ASP A 371 19.47 16.09 -5.45
C ASP A 371 18.17 16.92 -5.58
N PRO A 372 17.09 16.59 -4.86
CA PRO A 372 15.83 17.32 -4.93
C PRO A 372 15.97 18.83 -4.65
N PHE A 373 16.93 19.24 -3.81
CA PHE A 373 17.16 20.66 -3.53
C PHE A 373 17.68 21.43 -4.75
N SER A 374 18.26 20.76 -5.73
CA SER A 374 18.67 21.38 -7.01
C SER A 374 17.48 21.86 -7.85
N LEU A 375 16.29 21.30 -7.62
CA LEU A 375 15.06 21.71 -8.30
C LEU A 375 14.36 22.89 -7.60
N ARG A 376 14.84 23.28 -6.41
CA ARG A 376 14.24 24.36 -5.63
C ARG A 376 14.93 25.69 -5.92
N ARG A 377 14.13 26.74 -6.13
CA ARG A 377 14.64 28.10 -6.32
C ARG A 377 15.54 28.50 -5.14
N ASN A 378 16.76 28.94 -5.43
CA ASN A 378 17.73 29.45 -4.45
C ASN A 378 18.14 28.44 -3.36
N LYS A 379 18.12 27.13 -3.63
CA LYS A 379 18.54 26.09 -2.67
C LYS A 379 19.87 25.41 -3.03
N ILE A 380 20.59 25.91 -4.02
CA ILE A 380 21.96 25.48 -4.35
C ILE A 380 22.93 26.50 -3.77
N PRO A 381 23.49 26.29 -2.56
CA PRO A 381 24.55 27.14 -2.03
C PRO A 381 25.87 26.89 -2.77
N ASN A 382 26.78 27.88 -2.73
CA ASN A 382 28.18 27.62 -3.09
C ASN A 382 28.76 26.56 -2.16
N ILE A 383 29.62 25.67 -2.68
CA ILE A 383 30.30 24.65 -1.87
C ILE A 383 31.09 25.36 -0.75
N GLY A 384 30.76 25.04 0.50
CA GLY A 384 31.44 25.60 1.68
C GLY A 384 32.68 24.80 2.07
N CYS A 385 33.68 25.49 2.67
CA CYS A 385 34.76 24.85 3.41
C CYS A 385 34.35 24.80 4.89
N THR A 386 34.27 23.61 5.49
CA THR A 386 33.62 23.41 6.79
C THR A 386 34.42 23.98 7.96
N SER A 387 33.85 25.00 8.63
CA SER A 387 33.93 25.16 10.08
C SER A 387 32.51 25.12 10.63
N SER A 388 32.13 23.98 11.23
CA SER A 388 30.92 23.69 12.03
C SER A 388 29.71 24.61 11.81
N MET A 389 28.76 24.18 10.98
CA MET A 389 27.38 24.71 10.96
C MET A 389 26.46 23.75 11.72
N PRO A 390 25.51 24.24 12.53
CA PRO A 390 24.52 23.38 13.15
C PRO A 390 23.52 22.87 12.10
N VAL A 391 23.21 21.59 12.22
CA VAL A 391 22.19 20.86 11.47
C VAL A 391 20.83 21.43 11.87
N ASN A 392 20.29 22.36 11.08
CA ASN A 392 18.85 22.57 10.91
C ASN A 392 18.62 23.63 9.82
N GLY A 393 17.93 23.22 8.76
CA GLY A 393 17.67 23.99 7.55
C GLY A 393 16.66 25.11 7.75
N HIS A 394 17.03 26.17 8.48
CA HIS A 394 16.27 27.41 8.50
C HIS A 394 16.79 28.38 7.45
N SER A 395 15.91 28.73 6.49
CA SER A 395 16.16 29.81 5.55
C SER A 395 16.06 31.16 6.26
N ASN A 396 17.17 31.83 6.47
CA ASN A 396 17.17 33.27 6.74
C ASN A 396 16.77 34.01 5.44
N THR A 397 15.61 34.66 5.46
CA THR A 397 15.16 35.58 4.42
C THR A 397 16.06 36.81 4.38
N ARG A 398 16.86 36.95 3.32
CA ARG A 398 17.44 38.24 2.93
C ARG A 398 16.66 38.77 1.74
N GLU A 399 15.97 39.88 1.94
CA GLU A 399 15.33 40.66 0.88
C GLU A 399 16.37 41.10 -0.16
N ARG A 400 16.08 40.89 -1.45
CA ARG A 400 16.67 41.68 -2.54
C ARG A 400 15.66 41.95 -3.64
N VAL A 401 15.69 43.22 -4.03
CA VAL A 401 14.94 43.94 -5.05
C VAL A 401 15.00 43.23 -6.42
N ILE A 402 13.83 43.08 -7.05
CA ILE A 402 13.68 42.49 -8.38
C ILE A 402 13.48 43.63 -9.39
N ASN A 403 14.42 43.80 -10.32
CA ASN A 403 14.15 44.45 -11.60
C ASN A 403 13.77 43.35 -12.61
N CYS A 404 12.51 43.32 -13.00
CA CYS A 404 12.00 42.40 -14.03
C CYS A 404 12.19 43.00 -15.42
N TYR A 405 12.96 42.33 -16.27
CA TYR A 405 12.64 42.27 -17.69
C TYR A 405 11.91 40.96 -17.94
N LYS A 406 10.66 41.07 -18.41
CA LYS A 406 9.83 39.94 -18.83
C LYS A 406 10.27 39.51 -20.24
N PHE A 407 10.40 38.20 -20.43
CA PHE A 407 10.29 37.58 -21.76
C PHE A 407 8.82 37.34 -22.07
#